data_AF-A0A2V8L2U2-F1
#
_entry.id   AF-A0A2V8L2U2-F1
#
_cell.length_a   1.000
_cell.length_b   1.000
_cell.length_c   1.000
_cell.angle_alpha   90.00
_cell.angle_beta   90.00
_cell.angle_gamma   90.00
#
_symmetry.space_group_name_H-M   'P 1'
#
loop_
_entity.id
_entity.type
_entity.pdbx_description
1 polymer ?
#
loop_
_entity_poly.entity_id
_entity_poly.type
_entity_poly.pdbx_seq_one_letter_code
_entity_poly.pdbx_strand_id
1 'polypeptide(L)'
;MLVITVPAGTKLLMQLKSGVNTKTAKVGDGVYMETSFPVSIENVMAIPPGTYVQGVIDNVKRSGRVKGRAEVLFHFTTLIFPSGYTVSVPGSVNDVPGADNGHVINKEGSVQSDGTKGK
;
A
#
# COMPACT_ATOMS: atom_id res chain seq x y z
N MET A 1 6.29 -30.13 7.71
CA MET A 1 6.00 -28.68 7.68
C MET A 1 5.28 -28.40 6.38
N LEU A 2 4.05 -27.86 6.41
CA LEU A 2 3.35 -27.44 5.21
C LEU A 2 3.99 -26.13 4.74
N VAL A 3 4.54 -26.11 3.53
CA VAL A 3 5.07 -24.90 2.90
C VAL A 3 4.02 -24.44 1.90
N ILE A 4 3.51 -23.22 2.06
CA ILE A 4 2.59 -22.60 1.11
C ILE A 4 3.40 -21.57 0.32
N THR A 5 3.43 -21.71 -1.00
CA THR A 5 4.06 -20.73 -1.88
C THR A 5 3.00 -19.78 -2.42
N VAL A 6 3.16 -18.49 -2.12
CA VAL A 6 2.35 -17.44 -2.74
C VAL A 6 3.03 -17.00 -4.04
N PRO A 7 2.40 -17.21 -5.22
CA PRO A 7 3.02 -16.85 -6.49
C PRO A 7 3.22 -15.35 -6.65
N ALA A 8 4.25 -14.96 -7.41
CA ALA A 8 4.43 -13.57 -7.81
C ALA A 8 3.22 -13.07 -8.61
N GLY A 9 2.87 -11.79 -8.44
CA GLY A 9 1.68 -11.19 -9.05
C GLY A 9 0.38 -11.41 -8.26
N THR A 10 0.43 -12.11 -7.13
CA THR A 10 -0.70 -12.18 -6.19
C THR A 10 -1.08 -10.77 -5.73
N LYS A 11 -2.36 -10.43 -5.90
CA LYS A 11 -2.90 -9.12 -5.49
C LYS A 11 -3.49 -9.23 -4.09
N LEU A 12 -3.09 -8.34 -3.19
CA LEU A 12 -3.69 -8.20 -1.88
C LEU A 12 -4.61 -6.99 -1.85
N LEU A 13 -5.87 -7.21 -1.47
CA LEU A 13 -6.76 -6.11 -1.12
C LEU A 13 -6.50 -5.72 0.34
N MET A 14 -6.18 -4.45 0.54
CA MET A 14 -5.74 -3.92 1.83
C MET A 14 -6.35 -2.54 2.07
N GLN A 15 -6.38 -2.15 3.34
CA GLN A 15 -6.82 -0.83 3.78
C GLN A 15 -5.71 -0.18 4.60
N LEU A 16 -5.53 1.13 4.42
CA LEU A 16 -4.65 1.93 5.25
C LEU A 16 -5.21 2.01 6.68
N LYS A 17 -4.37 1.80 7.69
CA LYS A 17 -4.72 2.02 9.09
C LYS A 17 -4.71 3.50 9.46
N SER A 18 -3.91 4.28 8.76
CA SER A 18 -3.89 5.74 8.83
C SER A 18 -3.67 6.31 7.43
N GLY A 19 -4.40 7.37 7.10
CA GLY A 19 -4.22 8.06 5.83
C GLY A 19 -2.83 8.69 5.73
N VAL A 20 -2.26 8.69 4.52
CA VAL A 20 -0.98 9.37 4.25
C VAL A 20 -1.25 10.82 3.83
N ASN A 21 -0.75 11.78 4.61
CA ASN A 21 -0.87 13.20 4.31
C ASN A 21 0.45 13.77 3.79
N THR A 22 0.51 14.11 2.49
CA THR A 22 1.74 14.60 1.86
C THR A 22 2.28 15.90 2.47
N LYS A 23 1.42 16.70 3.14
CA LYS A 23 1.84 17.93 3.84
C LYS A 23 2.76 17.65 5.02
N THR A 24 2.68 16.46 5.63
CA THR A 24 3.45 16.09 6.82
C THR A 24 4.36 14.91 6.57
N ALA A 25 4.01 14.02 5.64
CA ALA A 25 4.78 12.85 5.28
C ALA A 25 6.19 13.20 4.78
N LYS A 26 7.13 12.32 5.08
CA LYS A 26 8.53 12.37 4.72
C LYS A 26 9.00 11.02 4.22
N VAL A 27 10.07 11.03 3.42
CA VAL A 27 10.79 9.80 3.06
C VAL A 27 11.29 9.12 4.33
N GLY A 28 11.11 7.82 4.41
CA GLY A 28 11.42 7.01 5.59
C GLY A 28 10.27 6.86 6.59
N ASP A 29 9.17 7.61 6.45
CA ASP A 29 7.99 7.41 7.29
C ASP A 29 7.35 6.03 7.04
N GLY A 30 6.82 5.43 8.10
CA GLY A 30 6.11 4.16 8.02
C GLY A 30 4.71 4.31 7.43
N VAL A 31 4.31 3.34 6.60
CA VAL A 31 2.95 3.18 6.09
C VAL A 31 2.40 1.87 6.63
N TYR A 32 1.23 1.91 7.26
CA TYR A 32 0.63 0.76 7.93
C TYR A 32 -0.72 0.42 7.30
N MET A 33 -0.86 -0.83 6.89
CA MET A 33 -2.05 -1.36 6.23
C MET A 33 -2.49 -2.67 6.87
N GLU A 34 -3.72 -3.06 6.59
CA GLU A 34 -4.30 -4.33 7.00
C GLU A 34 -5.02 -4.96 5.82
N THR A 35 -4.81 -6.26 5.61
CA THR A 35 -5.51 -7.04 4.58
C THR A 35 -7.00 -7.10 4.88
N SER A 36 -7.81 -6.72 3.89
CA SER A 36 -9.27 -6.69 4.01
C SER A 36 -9.95 -7.91 3.40
N PHE A 37 -9.22 -8.68 2.58
CA PHE A 37 -9.73 -9.89 1.94
C PHE A 37 -8.69 -11.02 1.98
N PRO A 38 -9.09 -12.28 2.24
CA PRO A 38 -8.16 -13.40 2.29
C PRO A 38 -7.52 -13.70 0.93
N VAL A 39 -6.27 -14.18 0.96
CA VAL A 39 -5.63 -14.89 -0.16
C VAL A 39 -5.63 -16.38 0.17
N SER A 40 -6.18 -17.18 -0.74
CA SER A 40 -6.13 -18.64 -0.66
C SER A 40 -5.35 -19.23 -1.83
N ILE A 41 -4.54 -20.25 -1.56
CA ILE A 41 -3.74 -21.00 -2.54
C ILE A 41 -4.08 -22.47 -2.33
N GLU A 42 -4.50 -23.18 -3.39
CA GLU A 42 -4.82 -24.61 -3.33
C GLU A 42 -5.77 -24.97 -2.17
N ASN A 43 -6.82 -24.17 -1.99
CA ASN A 43 -7.83 -24.30 -0.92
C ASN A 43 -7.29 -24.12 0.51
N VAL A 44 -6.06 -23.63 0.68
CA VAL A 44 -5.48 -23.27 1.97
C VAL A 44 -5.40 -21.74 2.08
N MET A 45 -5.79 -21.20 3.23
CA MET A 45 -5.67 -19.77 3.50
C MET A 45 -4.19 -19.41 3.70
N ALA A 46 -3.61 -18.77 2.69
CA ALA A 46 -2.22 -18.35 2.70
C ALA A 46 -2.04 -17.03 3.47
N ILE A 47 -2.97 -16.08 3.30
CA ILE A 47 -2.95 -14.78 3.98
C ILE A 47 -4.37 -14.48 4.47
N PRO A 48 -4.64 -14.54 5.80
CA PRO A 48 -5.94 -14.20 6.34
C PRO A 48 -6.20 -12.69 6.31
N PRO A 49 -7.47 -12.24 6.30
CA PRO A 49 -7.79 -10.86 6.62
C PRO A 49 -7.30 -10.53 8.03
N GLY A 50 -6.98 -9.26 8.27
CA GLY A 50 -6.37 -8.84 9.53
C GLY A 50 -4.86 -9.08 9.62
N THR A 51 -4.23 -9.61 8.58
CA THR A 51 -2.77 -9.58 8.44
C THR A 51 -2.32 -8.14 8.21
N TYR A 52 -1.40 -7.65 9.04
CA TYR A 52 -0.84 -6.32 8.88
C TYR A 52 0.24 -6.31 7.81
N VAL A 53 0.33 -5.20 7.08
CA VAL A 53 1.36 -4.95 6.09
C VAL A 53 2.03 -3.63 6.42
N GLN A 54 3.34 -3.66 6.57
CA GLN A 54 4.18 -2.49 6.75
C GLN A 54 4.80 -2.10 5.41
N GLY A 55 4.98 -0.79 5.22
CA GLY A 55 5.74 -0.22 4.14
C GLY A 55 6.48 1.03 4.59
N VAL A 56 7.31 1.57 3.70
CA VAL A 56 8.12 2.76 3.94
C VAL A 56 7.99 3.71 2.76
N ILE A 57 7.82 5.00 3.05
CA ILE A 57 7.75 6.04 2.03
C ILE A 57 9.11 6.24 1.36
N ASP A 58 9.13 6.11 0.04
CA ASP A 58 10.30 6.34 -0.81
C ASP A 58 10.37 7.77 -1.34
N ASN A 59 9.19 8.34 -1.64
CA ASN A 59 9.10 9.70 -2.18
C ASN A 59 7.77 10.36 -1.80
N VAL A 60 7.82 11.67 -1.58
CA VAL A 60 6.64 12.51 -1.34
C VAL A 60 6.77 13.81 -2.12
N LYS A 61 5.74 14.11 -2.90
CA LYS A 61 5.56 15.41 -3.54
C LYS A 61 4.31 16.07 -2.99
N ARG A 62 4.48 17.27 -2.45
CA ARG A 62 3.36 18.07 -1.94
C ARG A 62 2.62 18.74 -3.09
N SER A 63 1.30 18.86 -2.97
CA SER A 63 0.55 19.75 -3.85
C SER A 63 0.95 21.21 -3.55
N GLY A 64 1.39 21.93 -4.58
CA GLY A 64 1.63 23.37 -4.50
C GLY A 64 0.33 24.16 -4.32
N ARG A 65 0.44 25.39 -3.82
CA ARG A 65 -0.72 26.25 -3.44
C ARG A 65 -1.66 26.63 -4.58
N VAL A 66 -1.22 26.62 -5.84
CA VAL A 66 -1.95 27.21 -6.99
C VAL A 66 -2.43 26.15 -7.97
N LYS A 67 -1.53 25.26 -8.41
CA LYS A 67 -1.82 24.08 -9.23
C LYS A 67 -0.80 23.03 -8.85
N GLY A 68 -1.21 21.99 -8.13
CA GLY A 68 -0.30 20.95 -7.72
C GLY A 68 -1.04 19.66 -7.44
N ARG A 69 -0.48 18.56 -7.95
CA ARG A 69 -0.90 17.21 -7.59
C ARG A 69 0.02 16.72 -6.48
N ALA A 70 -0.56 16.15 -5.44
CA ALA A 70 0.22 15.48 -4.41
C ALA A 70 0.59 14.09 -4.92
N GLU A 71 1.80 13.62 -4.66
CA GLU A 71 2.24 12.27 -5.03
C GLU A 71 2.92 11.60 -3.83
N VAL A 72 2.70 10.30 -3.68
CA VAL A 72 3.44 9.45 -2.74
C VAL A 72 3.89 8.20 -3.47
N LEU A 73 5.11 7.76 -3.19
CA LEU A 73 5.60 6.43 -3.52
C LEU A 73 6.06 5.76 -2.23
N PHE A 74 5.70 4.50 -2.05
CA PHE A 74 6.16 3.66 -0.96
C PHE A 74 6.28 2.21 -1.43
N HIS A 75 7.15 1.44 -0.77
CA HIS A 75 7.27 0.01 -0.97
C HIS A 75 6.83 -0.74 0.28
N PHE A 76 6.42 -1.99 0.11
CA PHE A 76 6.13 -2.89 1.22
C PHE A 76 7.41 -3.49 1.79
N THR A 77 7.42 -3.74 3.09
CA THR A 77 8.56 -4.30 3.80
C THR A 77 8.21 -5.63 4.45
N THR A 78 7.12 -5.68 5.21
CA THR A 78 6.83 -6.82 6.09
C THR A 78 5.34 -7.14 6.15
N LEU A 79 5.00 -8.42 6.05
CA LEU A 79 3.72 -8.99 6.49
C LEU A 79 3.84 -9.45 7.93
N ILE A 80 2.84 -9.13 8.75
CA ILE A 80 2.75 -9.56 10.15
C ILE A 80 1.42 -10.30 10.31
N PHE A 81 1.51 -11.60 10.43
CA PHE A 81 0.35 -12.49 10.58
C PHE A 81 -0.24 -12.37 12.00
N PRO A 82 -1.53 -12.65 12.19
CA PRO A 82 -2.16 -12.67 13.51
C PRO A 82 -1.47 -13.59 14.53
N SER A 83 -0.75 -14.62 14.06
CA SER A 83 0.06 -15.52 14.89
C SER A 83 1.36 -14.90 15.42
N GLY A 84 1.74 -13.71 14.95
CA GLY A 84 3.04 -13.08 15.20
C GLY A 84 4.13 -13.52 14.21
N TYR A 85 3.85 -14.43 13.29
CA TYR A 85 4.77 -14.80 12.22
C TYR A 85 4.97 -13.63 11.25
N THR A 86 6.22 -13.39 10.83
CA THR A 86 6.56 -12.28 9.93
C THR A 86 7.31 -12.76 8.71
N VAL A 87 7.06 -12.10 7.59
CA VAL A 87 7.68 -12.40 6.29
C VAL A 87 7.99 -11.09 5.58
N SER A 88 9.19 -10.97 5.01
CA SER A 88 9.50 -9.85 4.13
C SER A 88 8.72 -9.98 2.82
N VAL A 89 8.06 -8.91 2.40
CA VAL A 89 7.24 -8.92 1.19
C VAL A 89 7.71 -7.85 0.21
N PRO A 90 8.30 -8.25 -0.94
CA PRO A 90 8.48 -7.31 -2.04
C PRO A 90 7.15 -7.11 -2.77
N GLY A 91 6.84 -5.88 -3.15
CA GLY A 91 5.68 -5.56 -3.97
C GLY A 91 5.48 -4.06 -4.15
N SER A 92 4.54 -3.69 -5.02
CA SER A 92 4.16 -2.31 -5.31
C SER A 92 2.65 -2.13 -5.27
N VAL A 93 2.21 -0.88 -5.18
CA VAL A 93 0.79 -0.54 -5.26
C VAL A 93 0.32 -0.75 -6.70
N ASN A 94 -0.65 -1.64 -6.90
CA ASN A 94 -1.23 -1.89 -8.23
C ASN A 94 -2.39 -0.94 -8.55
N ASP A 95 -3.22 -0.62 -7.55
CA ASP A 95 -4.38 0.26 -7.70
C ASP A 95 -4.83 0.81 -6.33
N VAL A 96 -5.66 1.85 -6.32
CA VAL A 96 -6.23 2.48 -5.11
C VAL A 96 -7.75 2.60 -5.23
N PRO A 97 -8.51 1.49 -5.28
CA PRO A 97 -9.95 1.49 -5.57
C PRO A 97 -10.82 2.23 -4.53
N GLY A 98 -10.28 2.54 -3.35
CA GLY A 98 -10.95 3.33 -2.30
C GLY A 98 -10.52 4.79 -2.23
N ALA A 99 -9.71 5.29 -3.18
CA ALA A 99 -9.28 6.68 -3.21
C ALA A 99 -10.21 7.51 -4.11
N ASP A 100 -10.97 8.43 -3.53
CA ASP A 100 -11.94 9.26 -4.28
C ASP A 100 -11.28 10.17 -5.34
N ASN A 101 -10.06 10.63 -5.08
CA ASN A 101 -9.34 11.59 -5.92
C ASN A 101 -7.85 11.22 -6.04
N GLY A 102 -7.56 9.93 -6.18
CA GLY A 102 -6.21 9.41 -6.29
C GLY A 102 -6.11 8.22 -7.24
N HIS A 103 -5.03 8.15 -7.99
CA HIS A 103 -4.80 7.07 -8.96
C HIS A 103 -3.31 6.71 -9.03
N VAL A 104 -3.02 5.46 -9.40
CA VAL A 104 -1.66 5.00 -9.65
C VAL A 104 -1.20 5.52 -11.02
N ILE A 105 -0.03 6.18 -11.08
CA ILE A 105 0.47 6.85 -12.30
C ILE A 105 1.63 6.15 -13.00
N ASN A 106 2.23 5.13 -12.37
CA ASN A 106 3.38 4.41 -12.91
C ASN A 106 3.44 2.96 -12.40
N LYS A 107 4.39 2.17 -12.92
CA LYS A 107 4.52 0.73 -12.60
C LYS A 107 5.11 0.50 -11.20
N GLU A 108 5.82 1.49 -10.69
CA GLU A 108 6.40 1.52 -9.35
C GLU A 108 5.32 1.68 -8.26
N GLY A 109 4.10 2.07 -8.64
CA GLY A 109 2.97 2.20 -7.73
C GLY A 109 2.84 3.59 -7.09
N SER A 110 3.38 4.62 -7.73
CA SER A 110 3.21 5.99 -7.24
C SER A 110 1.73 6.39 -7.33
N VAL A 111 1.20 6.82 -6.19
CA VAL A 111 -0.18 7.29 -6.05
C VAL A 111 -0.17 8.81 -6.15
N GLN A 112 -0.87 9.34 -7.15
CA GLN A 112 -1.05 10.78 -7.37
C GLN A 112 -2.48 11.18 -7.04
N SER A 113 -2.65 12.26 -6.29
CA SER A 113 -3.94 12.90 -6.09
C SER A 113 -4.28 13.83 -7.25
N ASP A 114 -5.57 13.92 -7.59
CA ASP A 114 -6.07 14.84 -8.60
C ASP A 114 -5.73 16.29 -8.26
N GLY A 115 -5.51 17.09 -9.31
CA GLY A 115 -5.16 18.49 -9.15
C GLY A 115 -6.36 19.29 -8.68
N THR A 116 -6.22 20.03 -7.58
CA THR A 116 -7.23 21.02 -7.19
C THR A 116 -7.20 22.17 -8.20
N LYS A 117 -8.21 22.29 -9.06
CA LYS A 117 -8.41 23.54 -9.83
C LYS A 117 -8.86 24.59 -8.83
N GLY A 118 -8.01 25.58 -8.56
CA GLY A 118 -8.43 26.79 -7.85
C GLY A 118 -9.68 27.36 -8.54
N LYS A 119 -10.77 27.49 -7.78
CA LYS A 119 -11.86 28.38 -8.17
C LYS A 119 -11.42 29.81 -7.91
#